data_AF-A0A8H6EW04-F1
#
_entry.id   AF-A0A8H6EW04-F1
#
_cell.length_a   1.000
_cell.length_b   1.000
_cell.length_c   1.000
_cell.angle_alpha   90.00
_cell.angle_beta   90.00
_cell.angle_gamma   90.00
#
_symmetry.space_group_name_H-M   'P 1'
#
loop_
_entity.id
_entity.type
_entity.pdbx_description
1 polymer ?
#
loop_
_entity_poly.entity_id
_entity_poly.type
_entity_poly.pdbx_seq_one_letter_code
_entity_poly.pdbx_strand_id
1 'polypeptide(L)'
;MVAVATYSNNSSPKAVESLPVIDLVSIEDFLYDFNVSFGSPEQTLDIRLDIANGVLWVPGAPYFKSCDDDSDEEDASTSSTGNPTSTSDYSSSTSTSCPSGYSLYSILESLKNSSSYSCSSGGLFHGNKSDDFAYWSLSSDSEVLDVNDASYFESMYSDYIFVSGFWASDIMKASVENFTEYVNSEDSDESVLKLVRRDRKDESSSDIGNKSSTSSTLKSSTSTLKSSESSSSTSTAEVSIPNVKFVYSNASDVSIGSMGLGMGAILTEKYNFLSGFVKQGLIESNSYSLALNPTNTSKPLLILGGIDTSKYDGDLSLYPFIPVLDQSGVILNGTGAVNNILPVIPVTGYGVTSNSSGQSLVFSSTYDDKMSNSSYPKPALLDSRTYYNYIPFSTLIEIAVELNAYYAKSLQSWLVDCNAGISGTVDVYMGNMSISMNISSLLYPATDDNDTALYFLNGDEACLLSLLPDYELGYSVLGTPFLRHTYIAVDNEGRELAIGKAAMYGESTEKKLQQNESSSVNSLYAIESGLIPFAKKSNITSYEDLTMTIPKSINATGSIGMASEVQISNGEVYVPTGNETKRTMTATGSSLSSAKASGYSKQNKNDGNMGCANSRITLVATFLSIILAIL
;
A
#
# COMPACT_ATOMS: atom_id res chain seq x y z
N MET A 1 -25.41 7.02 22.09
CA MET A 1 -26.20 5.88 21.59
C MET A 1 -26.12 5.91 20.09
N VAL A 2 -25.12 5.23 19.52
CA VAL A 2 -25.07 4.97 18.09
C VAL A 2 -26.02 3.80 17.85
N ALA A 3 -27.04 4.00 17.02
CA ALA A 3 -27.98 2.95 16.69
C ALA A 3 -27.23 1.91 15.85
N VAL A 4 -27.00 0.72 16.41
CA VAL A 4 -26.62 -0.46 15.64
C VAL A 4 -27.84 -0.82 14.80
N ALA A 5 -27.83 -0.42 13.53
CA ALA A 5 -28.84 -0.86 12.59
C ALA A 5 -28.62 -2.35 12.33
N THR A 6 -29.41 -3.21 12.96
CA THR A 6 -29.48 -4.63 12.62
C THR A 6 -30.20 -4.76 11.29
N TYR A 7 -29.47 -4.66 10.18
CA TYR A 7 -29.98 -5.09 8.88
C TYR A 7 -29.89 -6.61 8.79
N SER A 8 -31.07 -7.24 8.80
CA SER A 8 -31.27 -8.64 8.44
C SER A 8 -31.24 -8.72 6.90
N ASN A 9 -30.05 -8.83 6.30
CA ASN A 9 -29.93 -9.08 4.86
C ASN A 9 -30.19 -10.56 4.57
N ASN A 10 -31.42 -10.84 4.13
CA ASN A 10 -31.88 -12.12 3.60
C ASN A 10 -31.65 -12.21 2.07
N SER A 11 -30.79 -11.36 1.49
CA SER A 11 -30.40 -11.46 0.08
C SER A 11 -29.41 -12.61 -0.10
N SER A 12 -29.77 -13.56 -0.96
CA SER A 12 -28.85 -14.59 -1.44
C SER A 12 -27.69 -13.94 -2.21
N PRO A 13 -26.45 -14.42 -2.08
CA PRO A 13 -25.31 -13.95 -2.87
C PRO A 13 -25.64 -13.79 -4.35
N LYS A 14 -25.43 -12.59 -4.89
CA LYS A 14 -25.70 -12.28 -6.30
C LYS A 14 -24.54 -12.73 -7.17
N ALA A 15 -24.72 -13.85 -7.85
CA ALA A 15 -23.74 -14.34 -8.82
C ALA A 15 -23.70 -13.40 -10.05
N VAL A 16 -22.52 -13.07 -10.55
CA VAL A 16 -22.34 -12.15 -11.69
C VAL A 16 -21.51 -12.79 -12.80
N GLU A 17 -21.72 -12.36 -14.05
CA GLU A 17 -20.99 -12.93 -15.19
C GLU A 17 -19.54 -12.44 -15.28
N SER A 18 -19.30 -11.19 -14.88
CA SER A 18 -17.98 -10.55 -14.88
C SER A 18 -17.85 -9.52 -13.77
N LEU A 19 -16.61 -9.29 -13.32
CA LEU A 19 -16.23 -8.18 -12.45
C LEU A 19 -15.02 -7.47 -13.08
N PRO A 20 -14.87 -6.14 -12.94
CA PRO A 20 -13.65 -5.47 -13.34
C PRO A 20 -12.47 -5.98 -12.49
N VAL A 21 -11.44 -6.53 -13.12
CA VAL A 21 -10.22 -7.00 -12.46
C VAL A 21 -9.04 -6.18 -12.93
N ILE A 22 -8.32 -5.56 -12.00
CA ILE A 22 -7.07 -4.84 -12.26
C ILE A 22 -5.91 -5.75 -11.90
N ASP A 23 -5.05 -5.98 -12.89
CA ASP A 23 -3.75 -6.61 -12.70
C ASP A 23 -2.82 -5.64 -11.98
N LEU A 24 -2.27 -6.10 -10.85
CA LEU A 24 -1.28 -5.34 -10.11
C LEU A 24 0.13 -5.77 -10.55
N VAL A 25 1.05 -4.82 -10.57
CA VAL A 25 2.48 -5.04 -10.78
C VAL A 25 3.16 -5.05 -9.43
N SER A 26 3.78 -6.18 -9.07
CA SER A 26 4.54 -6.26 -7.84
C SER A 26 5.91 -5.58 -8.00
N ILE A 27 6.23 -4.70 -7.06
CA ILE A 27 7.54 -4.07 -6.93
C ILE A 27 8.23 -4.70 -5.74
N GLU A 28 9.29 -5.46 -6.05
CA GLU A 28 10.15 -6.15 -5.07
C GLU A 28 9.37 -7.01 -4.05
N ASP A 29 8.21 -7.55 -4.44
CA ASP A 29 7.31 -8.34 -3.58
C ASP A 29 6.72 -7.59 -2.36
N PHE A 30 6.92 -6.27 -2.27
CA PHE A 30 6.50 -5.46 -1.12
C PHE A 30 5.38 -4.50 -1.43
N LEU A 31 5.34 -3.99 -2.65
CA LEU A 31 4.45 -2.92 -3.06
C LEU A 31 3.79 -3.30 -4.37
N TYR A 32 2.67 -2.67 -4.66
CA TYR A 32 1.83 -3.03 -5.78
C TYR A 32 1.41 -1.77 -6.51
N ASP A 33 1.87 -1.65 -7.74
CA ASP A 33 1.53 -0.55 -8.64
C ASP A 33 0.51 -1.03 -9.67
N PHE A 34 -0.20 -0.10 -10.27
CA PHE A 34 -0.99 -0.37 -11.46
C PHE A 34 -0.85 0.79 -12.42
N ASN A 35 -0.94 0.45 -13.70
CA ASN A 35 -0.82 1.40 -14.77
C ASN A 35 -2.20 1.99 -15.09
N VAL A 36 -2.30 3.31 -15.11
CA VAL A 36 -3.54 4.04 -15.36
C VAL A 36 -3.23 5.29 -16.15
N SER A 37 -4.13 5.65 -17.05
CA SER A 37 -3.95 6.86 -17.84
C SER A 37 -4.94 7.93 -17.45
N PHE A 38 -4.51 9.18 -17.55
CA PHE A 38 -5.31 10.37 -17.30
C PHE A 38 -5.28 11.32 -18.49
N GLY A 39 -6.36 12.07 -18.69
CA GLY A 39 -6.40 13.19 -19.61
C GLY A 39 -6.58 12.87 -21.09
N SER A 40 -6.75 13.95 -21.86
CA SER A 40 -6.91 13.95 -23.32
C SER A 40 -6.00 15.03 -23.94
N PRO A 41 -4.90 14.69 -24.65
CA PRO A 41 -4.37 13.36 -24.91
C PRO A 41 -3.96 12.62 -23.63
N GLU A 42 -3.97 11.30 -23.77
CA GLU A 42 -3.73 10.33 -22.70
C GLU A 42 -2.30 10.41 -22.14
N GLN A 43 -2.19 10.44 -20.82
CA GLN A 43 -0.93 10.45 -20.06
C GLN A 43 -0.94 9.28 -19.08
N THR A 44 -0.08 8.29 -19.34
CA THR A 44 0.02 7.06 -18.55
C THR A 44 0.91 7.28 -17.32
N LEU A 45 0.46 6.79 -16.16
CA LEU A 45 1.13 6.88 -14.88
C LEU A 45 1.09 5.52 -14.18
N ASP A 46 2.14 5.24 -13.42
CA ASP A 46 2.14 4.17 -12.43
C ASP A 46 1.71 4.75 -11.08
N ILE A 47 0.67 4.16 -10.49
CA ILE A 47 0.06 4.63 -9.25
C ILE A 47 0.09 3.49 -8.23
N ARG A 48 0.45 3.81 -6.99
CA ARG A 48 0.60 2.83 -5.91
C ARG A 48 -0.72 2.47 -5.25
N LEU A 49 -0.99 1.19 -5.10
CA LEU A 49 -2.14 0.64 -4.36
C LEU A 49 -2.13 1.11 -2.89
N ASP A 50 -3.26 1.65 -2.44
CA ASP A 50 -3.43 2.13 -1.08
C ASP A 50 -4.82 1.78 -0.52
N ILE A 51 -4.87 0.72 0.30
CA ILE A 51 -6.12 0.28 0.93
C ILE A 51 -6.48 1.06 2.20
N ALA A 52 -5.50 1.70 2.83
CA ALA A 52 -5.69 2.42 4.10
C ALA A 52 -6.21 3.84 3.86
N ASN A 53 -5.86 4.45 2.71
CA ASN A 53 -6.30 5.80 2.36
C ASN A 53 -7.37 5.79 1.27
N GLY A 54 -8.24 6.79 1.27
CA GLY A 54 -9.34 6.90 0.29
C GLY A 54 -9.13 7.89 -0.84
N VAL A 55 -8.01 8.63 -0.85
CA VAL A 55 -7.79 9.70 -1.83
C VAL A 55 -6.92 9.20 -2.97
N LEU A 56 -7.42 9.33 -4.20
CA LEU A 56 -6.61 9.22 -5.42
C LEU A 56 -5.83 10.52 -5.59
N TRP A 57 -4.51 10.43 -5.74
CA TRP A 57 -3.68 11.59 -6.03
C TRP A 57 -2.58 11.26 -7.02
N VAL A 58 -2.20 12.25 -7.83
CA VAL A 58 -1.17 12.12 -8.85
C VAL A 58 -0.13 13.24 -8.72
N PRO A 59 1.17 12.96 -8.94
CA PRO A 59 2.20 13.99 -9.02
C PRO A 59 1.92 14.97 -10.16
N GLY A 60 1.75 16.25 -9.83
CA GLY A 60 1.36 17.28 -10.80
C GLY A 60 2.53 18.10 -11.34
N ALA A 61 2.60 18.27 -12.65
CA ALA A 61 3.50 19.25 -13.27
C ALA A 61 3.04 20.71 -13.04
N PRO A 62 3.94 21.70 -12.94
CA PRO A 62 5.39 21.58 -12.93
C PRO A 62 5.95 21.36 -11.51
N TYR A 63 5.12 21.00 -10.53
CA TYR A 63 5.54 20.88 -9.13
C TYR A 63 6.49 19.70 -8.91
N PHE A 64 6.28 18.61 -9.64
CA PHE A 64 7.19 17.48 -9.75
C PHE A 64 7.89 17.48 -11.12
N LYS A 65 9.11 16.93 -11.20
CA LYS A 65 9.86 16.60 -12.41
C LYS A 65 9.86 15.08 -12.66
N SER A 66 10.40 14.59 -13.77
CA SER A 66 10.69 13.15 -13.91
C SER A 66 11.93 12.79 -13.08
N CYS A 67 11.96 11.61 -12.46
CA CYS A 67 13.19 11.13 -11.81
C CYS A 67 14.26 10.67 -12.84
N ASP A 68 13.86 10.39 -14.09
CA ASP A 68 14.77 9.98 -15.16
C ASP A 68 15.47 11.16 -15.85
N ASP A 69 14.98 12.39 -15.64
CA ASP A 69 15.50 13.60 -16.28
C ASP A 69 16.77 14.15 -15.56
N ASP A 70 17.37 13.37 -14.64
CA ASP A 70 18.62 13.71 -13.95
C ASP A 70 19.88 13.63 -14.86
N SER A 71 19.71 13.69 -16.19
CA SER A 71 20.80 14.03 -17.10
C SER A 71 20.94 15.55 -17.21
N ASP A 72 21.84 16.14 -16.41
CA ASP A 72 22.62 17.35 -16.69
C ASP A 72 21.97 18.44 -17.58
N GLU A 73 20.98 19.19 -17.10
CA GLU A 73 20.74 20.56 -17.60
C GLU A 73 20.52 21.55 -16.44
N GLU A 74 21.62 22.19 -16.02
CA GLU A 74 21.59 23.55 -15.48
C GLU A 74 21.00 24.48 -16.54
N ASP A 75 19.67 24.63 -16.57
CA ASP A 75 19.06 25.68 -17.38
C ASP A 75 18.92 26.97 -16.54
N ALA A 76 19.92 27.82 -16.73
CA ALA A 76 19.97 29.16 -16.19
C ALA A 76 18.92 30.07 -16.88
N SER A 77 18.24 30.87 -16.05
CA SER A 77 17.34 32.02 -16.32
C SER A 77 15.85 31.70 -16.14
N THR A 78 15.07 32.32 -15.23
CA THR A 78 15.08 33.70 -14.73
C THR A 78 14.56 33.83 -13.28
N SER A 79 15.39 34.46 -12.44
CA SER A 79 15.11 35.29 -11.25
C SER A 79 13.86 35.05 -10.36
N SER A 80 14.09 34.52 -9.15
CA SER A 80 13.81 35.30 -7.92
C SER A 80 14.80 34.91 -6.82
N THR A 81 15.18 35.88 -6.00
CA THR A 81 16.44 35.96 -5.27
C THR A 81 16.49 35.10 -4.00
N GLY A 82 17.44 34.16 -3.96
CA GLY A 82 17.92 33.48 -2.76
C GLY A 82 19.15 32.63 -3.11
N ASN A 83 20.34 33.14 -2.80
CA ASN A 83 21.64 32.52 -3.11
C ASN A 83 21.72 31.06 -2.59
N PRO A 84 21.98 30.03 -3.42
CA PRO A 84 22.39 28.73 -2.94
C PRO A 84 23.91 28.76 -2.77
N THR A 85 24.39 29.11 -1.59
CA THR A 85 25.80 28.90 -1.26
C THR A 85 26.01 27.45 -0.86
N SER A 86 26.94 26.83 -1.58
CA SER A 86 27.66 25.58 -1.31
C SER A 86 26.85 24.29 -1.31
N THR A 87 27.19 23.44 -2.28
CA THR A 87 27.27 21.97 -2.17
C THR A 87 27.62 21.56 -0.73
N SER A 88 26.61 21.17 0.04
CA SER A 88 26.84 20.48 1.31
C SER A 88 27.05 19.01 0.98
N ASP A 89 28.32 18.61 1.04
CA ASP A 89 28.72 17.22 1.22
C ASP A 89 27.77 16.55 2.22
N TYR A 90 27.07 15.51 1.77
CA TYR A 90 26.20 14.67 2.59
C TYR A 90 27.11 13.90 3.55
N SER A 91 27.48 14.51 4.68
CA SER A 91 28.09 13.78 5.77
C SER A 91 27.04 12.81 6.28
N SER A 92 27.29 11.51 6.11
CA SER A 92 26.58 10.41 6.73
C SER A 92 26.23 10.77 8.18
N SER A 93 24.97 11.16 8.42
CA SER A 93 24.48 11.35 9.78
C SER A 93 24.39 9.97 10.39
N THR A 94 25.27 9.71 11.35
CA THR A 94 25.23 8.54 12.24
C THR A 94 23.80 8.25 12.64
N SER A 95 23.38 7.00 12.45
CA SER A 95 22.14 6.37 12.92
C SER A 95 21.71 6.93 14.29
N THR A 96 20.85 7.94 14.27
CA THR A 96 20.20 8.46 15.46
C THR A 96 18.93 7.64 15.64
N SER A 97 18.98 6.68 16.57
CA SER A 97 17.79 6.09 17.17
C SER A 97 16.72 7.16 17.39
N CYS A 98 15.47 6.90 17.00
CA CYS A 98 14.37 7.82 17.24
C CYS A 98 14.39 8.27 18.71
N PRO A 99 14.51 9.59 19.00
CA PRO A 99 14.46 10.08 20.37
C PRO A 99 13.13 9.63 20.99
N SER A 100 13.15 9.12 22.21
CA SER A 100 11.93 8.87 22.96
C SER A 100 11.12 10.18 23.10
N GLY A 101 9.88 10.20 22.61
CA GLY A 101 8.93 11.29 22.82
C GLY A 101 8.81 12.30 21.68
N TYR A 102 8.34 11.85 20.51
CA TYR A 102 7.99 12.75 19.39
C TYR A 102 6.47 12.87 19.20
N SER A 103 6.02 14.05 18.76
CA SER A 103 4.62 14.31 18.46
C SER A 103 4.35 14.08 16.98
N LEU A 104 3.21 13.47 16.65
CA LEU A 104 2.76 13.33 15.27
C LEU A 104 2.60 14.69 14.58
N TYR A 105 2.21 15.72 15.33
CA TYR A 105 2.17 17.08 14.79
C TYR A 105 3.55 17.62 14.40
N SER A 106 4.59 17.35 15.22
CA SER A 106 5.96 17.75 14.85
C SER A 106 6.50 16.96 13.66
N ILE A 107 6.08 15.70 13.48
CA ILE A 107 6.41 14.93 12.28
C ILE A 107 5.76 15.59 11.06
N LEU A 108 4.46 15.89 11.12
CA LEU A 108 3.76 16.58 10.03
C LEU A 108 4.47 17.89 9.65
N GLU A 109 4.79 18.75 10.62
CA GLU A 109 5.51 20.00 10.34
C GLU A 109 6.90 19.76 9.76
N SER A 110 7.61 18.71 10.20
CA SER A 110 8.88 18.33 9.59
C SER A 110 8.70 17.89 8.14
N LEU A 111 7.72 17.02 7.87
CA LEU A 111 7.42 16.51 6.52
C LEU A 111 6.99 17.64 5.59
N LYS A 112 6.20 18.61 6.07
CA LYS A 112 5.84 19.82 5.32
C LYS A 112 7.05 20.67 4.95
N ASN A 113 8.05 20.72 5.82
CA ASN A 113 9.27 21.48 5.57
C ASN A 113 10.29 20.69 4.72
N SER A 114 10.20 19.35 4.73
CA SER A 114 11.09 18.45 3.99
C SER A 114 10.47 17.85 2.74
N SER A 115 9.19 18.13 2.43
CA SER A 115 8.46 17.64 1.24
C SER A 115 9.07 18.28 -0.01
N SER A 116 10.19 17.70 -0.40
CA SER A 116 11.13 18.20 -1.38
C SER A 116 11.51 17.10 -2.37
N TYR A 117 10.65 16.08 -2.55
CA TYR A 117 10.79 15.24 -3.73
C TYR A 117 10.51 16.09 -4.95
N SER A 118 11.60 16.45 -5.61
CA SER A 118 11.56 17.22 -6.85
C SER A 118 11.13 16.39 -8.04
N CYS A 119 10.99 15.06 -7.89
CA CYS A 119 10.76 14.14 -8.99
C CYS A 119 9.66 13.10 -8.71
N SER A 120 9.06 12.61 -9.78
CA SER A 120 8.07 11.54 -9.82
C SER A 120 8.63 10.32 -10.55
N SER A 121 8.61 9.17 -9.89
CA SER A 121 9.07 7.89 -10.43
C SER A 121 7.95 7.11 -11.13
N GLY A 122 6.68 7.42 -10.81
CA GLY A 122 5.50 6.80 -11.45
C GLY A 122 4.94 7.59 -12.62
N GLY A 123 5.75 8.47 -13.22
CA GLY A 123 5.31 9.40 -14.27
C GLY A 123 4.69 10.69 -13.72
N LEU A 124 4.54 11.70 -14.59
CA LEU A 124 4.15 13.05 -14.23
C LEU A 124 2.87 13.46 -14.96
N PHE A 125 1.87 13.95 -14.21
CA PHE A 125 0.62 14.41 -14.82
C PHE A 125 0.68 15.91 -15.20
N HIS A 126 0.57 16.21 -16.48
CA HIS A 126 0.46 17.58 -17.00
C HIS A 126 -1.01 17.96 -17.21
N GLY A 127 -1.65 18.56 -16.19
CA GLY A 127 -3.04 19.02 -16.30
C GLY A 127 -3.23 20.04 -17.42
N ASN A 128 -2.25 20.92 -17.65
CA ASN A 128 -2.29 21.92 -18.72
C ASN A 128 -2.17 21.34 -20.15
N LYS A 129 -1.85 20.05 -20.29
CA LYS A 129 -1.80 19.34 -21.58
C LYS A 129 -3.07 18.51 -21.82
N SER A 130 -3.99 18.44 -20.87
CA SER A 130 -5.25 17.71 -21.01
C SER A 130 -6.41 18.68 -21.30
N ASP A 131 -7.18 18.39 -22.33
CA ASP A 131 -8.39 19.13 -22.72
C ASP A 131 -9.55 18.93 -21.73
N ASP A 132 -9.52 17.84 -20.94
CA ASP A 132 -10.57 17.45 -20.00
C ASP A 132 -10.20 17.82 -18.54
N PHE A 133 -9.04 18.42 -18.30
CA PHE A 133 -8.59 18.83 -16.98
C PHE A 133 -9.36 20.04 -16.45
N ALA A 134 -9.88 19.93 -15.22
CA ALA A 134 -10.48 21.03 -14.50
C ALA A 134 -10.11 21.01 -13.02
N TYR A 135 -9.93 22.18 -12.41
CA TYR A 135 -9.90 22.28 -10.95
C TYR A 135 -11.29 22.05 -10.37
N TRP A 136 -11.36 21.55 -9.13
CA TRP A 136 -12.61 21.17 -8.49
C TRP A 136 -12.78 21.79 -7.11
N SER A 137 -13.97 22.30 -6.84
CA SER A 137 -14.37 22.75 -5.51
C SER A 137 -15.29 21.72 -4.85
N LEU A 138 -14.85 21.16 -3.73
CA LEU A 138 -15.66 20.26 -2.90
C LEU A 138 -16.87 20.98 -2.28
N SER A 139 -16.75 22.29 -2.03
CA SER A 139 -17.80 23.08 -1.37
C SER A 139 -18.99 23.37 -2.28
N SER A 140 -18.75 23.67 -3.56
CA SER A 140 -19.80 23.89 -4.57
C SER A 140 -20.11 22.63 -5.38
N ASP A 141 -19.31 21.59 -5.22
CA ASP A 141 -19.39 20.34 -5.96
C ASP A 141 -19.36 20.55 -7.49
N SER A 142 -18.46 21.42 -7.93
CA SER A 142 -18.38 21.87 -9.32
C SER A 142 -16.95 22.14 -9.78
N GLU A 143 -16.77 22.14 -11.10
CA GLU A 143 -15.54 22.63 -11.74
C GLU A 143 -15.37 24.12 -11.47
N VAL A 144 -14.11 24.53 -11.35
CA VAL A 144 -13.69 25.92 -11.20
C VAL A 144 -12.52 26.20 -12.14
N LEU A 145 -12.43 27.45 -12.60
CA LEU A 145 -11.44 27.84 -13.61
C LEU A 145 -10.08 28.23 -13.01
N ASP A 146 -10.07 28.71 -11.76
CA ASP A 146 -8.88 29.17 -11.07
C ASP A 146 -8.53 28.20 -9.92
N VAL A 147 -7.25 27.89 -9.78
CA VAL A 147 -6.72 27.04 -8.69
C VAL A 147 -7.06 27.61 -7.31
N ASN A 148 -7.18 28.94 -7.18
CA ASN A 148 -7.53 29.60 -5.93
C ASN A 148 -8.98 29.32 -5.48
N ASP A 149 -9.86 28.96 -6.41
CA ASP A 149 -11.24 28.56 -6.13
C ASP A 149 -11.35 27.03 -5.91
N ALA A 150 -10.28 26.29 -6.20
CA ALA A 150 -10.20 24.85 -5.99
C ALA A 150 -10.10 24.52 -4.50
N SER A 151 -10.64 23.38 -4.09
CA SER A 151 -10.44 22.91 -2.72
C SER A 151 -8.99 22.45 -2.54
N TYR A 152 -8.29 23.05 -1.57
CA TYR A 152 -6.96 22.61 -1.18
C TYR A 152 -7.05 21.30 -0.37
N PHE A 153 -6.10 20.40 -0.60
CA PHE A 153 -5.96 19.15 0.10
C PHE A 153 -4.60 19.11 0.80
N GLU A 154 -4.59 18.63 2.03
CA GLU A 154 -3.39 18.36 2.81
C GLU A 154 -3.69 17.22 3.77
N SER A 155 -2.82 16.22 3.81
CA SER A 155 -2.96 15.09 4.73
C SER A 155 -1.62 14.42 4.99
N MET A 156 -1.50 13.82 6.16
CA MET A 156 -0.49 12.81 6.44
C MET A 156 -1.22 11.49 6.70
N TYR A 157 -0.84 10.45 5.99
CA TYR A 157 -1.48 9.14 6.06
C TYR A 157 -0.96 8.27 7.22
N SER A 158 -1.58 7.10 7.42
CA SER A 158 -1.20 6.15 8.48
C SER A 158 0.17 5.51 8.32
N ASP A 159 0.76 5.58 7.14
CA ASP A 159 2.14 5.21 6.83
C ASP A 159 3.11 6.40 6.93
N TYR A 160 2.63 7.53 7.46
CA TYR A 160 3.34 8.81 7.60
C TYR A 160 3.66 9.52 6.29
N ILE A 161 3.03 9.13 5.18
CA ILE A 161 3.19 9.83 3.91
C ILE A 161 2.43 11.14 3.95
N PHE A 162 3.12 12.23 3.64
CA PHE A 162 2.58 13.55 3.47
C PHE A 162 2.24 13.82 2.00
N VAL A 163 1.07 14.41 1.76
CA VAL A 163 0.67 14.89 0.45
C VAL A 163 -0.13 16.18 0.60
N SER A 164 0.13 17.12 -0.31
CA SER A 164 -0.69 18.31 -0.49
C SER A 164 -0.95 18.59 -1.96
N GLY A 165 -2.01 19.33 -2.25
CA GLY A 165 -2.36 19.71 -3.60
C GLY A 165 -3.74 20.32 -3.70
N PHE A 166 -4.29 20.30 -4.90
CA PHE A 166 -5.62 20.85 -5.18
C PHE A 166 -6.52 19.77 -5.76
N TRP A 167 -7.78 19.75 -5.34
CA TRP A 167 -8.77 18.91 -5.96
C TRP A 167 -8.93 19.28 -7.43
N ALA A 168 -8.94 18.25 -8.27
CA ALA A 168 -9.08 18.36 -9.70
C ALA A 168 -9.98 17.23 -10.22
N SER A 169 -10.32 17.33 -11.49
CA SER A 169 -10.95 16.26 -12.22
C SER A 169 -10.48 16.17 -13.65
N ASP A 170 -10.53 14.94 -14.16
CA ASP A 170 -10.18 14.62 -15.54
C ASP A 170 -10.81 13.27 -15.92
N ILE A 171 -10.69 12.88 -17.18
CA ILE A 171 -10.91 11.51 -17.64
C ILE A 171 -9.78 10.60 -17.16
N MET A 172 -10.16 9.40 -16.70
CA MET A 172 -9.24 8.32 -16.33
C MET A 172 -9.54 7.10 -17.19
N LYS A 173 -8.51 6.35 -17.56
CA LYS A 173 -8.63 5.07 -18.26
C LYS A 173 -7.87 3.98 -17.53
N ALA A 174 -8.54 2.85 -17.29
CA ALA A 174 -7.95 1.71 -16.63
C ALA A 174 -8.14 0.44 -17.47
N SER A 175 -7.09 -0.36 -17.57
CA SER A 175 -7.19 -1.71 -18.16
C SER A 175 -7.81 -2.67 -17.16
N VAL A 176 -8.84 -3.39 -17.57
CA VAL A 176 -9.53 -4.41 -16.77
C VAL A 176 -9.62 -5.73 -17.53
N GLU A 177 -9.35 -6.84 -16.85
CA GLU A 177 -9.48 -8.19 -17.41
C GLU A 177 -10.91 -8.73 -17.28
N ASN A 178 -11.30 -9.61 -18.21
CA ASN A 178 -12.54 -10.42 -18.18
C ASN A 178 -13.82 -9.60 -17.98
N PHE A 179 -13.84 -8.35 -18.47
CA PHE A 179 -14.98 -7.47 -18.35
C PHE A 179 -15.73 -7.34 -19.68
N THR A 180 -17.04 -7.63 -19.68
CA THR A 180 -17.95 -7.31 -20.78
C THR A 180 -18.78 -6.09 -20.40
N GLU A 181 -18.52 -4.96 -21.06
CA GLU A 181 -19.32 -3.74 -20.86
C GLU A 181 -20.73 -3.94 -21.43
N TYR A 182 -21.75 -3.86 -20.58
CA TYR A 182 -23.15 -3.79 -21.02
C TYR A 182 -23.49 -2.35 -21.38
N VAL A 183 -23.44 -2.03 -22.67
CA VAL A 183 -23.97 -0.76 -23.17
C VAL A 183 -25.50 -0.85 -23.16
N ASN A 184 -26.14 -0.24 -22.16
CA ASN A 184 -27.57 0.04 -22.23
C ASN A 184 -27.80 1.11 -23.31
N SER A 185 -28.10 0.69 -24.53
CA SER A 185 -28.67 1.59 -25.53
C SER A 185 -30.11 1.92 -25.10
N GLU A 186 -30.28 2.98 -24.31
CA GLU A 186 -31.55 3.72 -24.27
C GLU A 186 -31.75 4.45 -25.61
N ASP A 187 -31.85 3.70 -26.70
CA ASP A 187 -32.66 4.03 -27.88
C ASP A 187 -32.58 2.87 -28.87
N SER A 188 -33.77 2.42 -29.29
CA SER A 188 -34.11 1.37 -30.26
C SER A 188 -34.29 -0.08 -29.76
N ASP A 189 -35.48 -0.59 -30.10
CA ASP A 189 -36.03 -1.92 -29.87
C ASP A 189 -35.10 -3.09 -30.25
N GLU A 190 -35.32 -4.22 -29.57
CA GLU A 190 -34.78 -5.58 -29.77
C GLU A 190 -33.35 -5.86 -29.29
N SER A 191 -33.28 -6.57 -28.17
CA SER A 191 -32.14 -7.36 -27.72
C SER A 191 -31.78 -8.43 -28.76
N VAL A 192 -30.67 -8.23 -29.47
CA VAL A 192 -30.10 -9.25 -30.35
C VAL A 192 -28.61 -9.45 -30.05
N LEU A 193 -28.30 -10.59 -29.42
CA LEU A 193 -27.02 -11.27 -29.50
C LEU A 193 -26.66 -11.50 -30.98
N LYS A 194 -25.65 -10.81 -31.50
CA LYS A 194 -25.08 -11.09 -32.82
C LYS A 194 -23.59 -11.37 -32.72
N LEU A 195 -23.27 -12.65 -32.55
CA LEU A 195 -22.00 -13.22 -32.99
C LEU A 195 -21.92 -13.12 -34.51
N VAL A 196 -21.26 -12.09 -35.04
CA VAL A 196 -20.99 -11.98 -36.48
C VAL A 196 -19.59 -12.56 -36.75
N ARG A 197 -19.53 -13.85 -37.10
CA ARG A 197 -18.43 -14.34 -37.93
C ARG A 197 -18.61 -13.72 -39.32
N ARG A 198 -17.61 -12.96 -39.79
CA ARG A 198 -17.61 -12.44 -41.16
C ARG A 198 -16.53 -13.16 -41.96
N ASP A 199 -16.97 -14.10 -42.80
CA ASP A 199 -16.18 -14.61 -43.91
C ASP A 199 -15.85 -13.47 -44.88
N ARG A 200 -14.59 -13.47 -45.35
CA ARG A 200 -14.08 -12.62 -46.43
C ARG A 200 -14.92 -12.76 -47.70
N LYS A 201 -15.26 -11.63 -48.32
CA LYS A 201 -15.19 -11.42 -49.78
C LYS A 201 -15.34 -9.94 -50.14
N ASP A 202 -14.23 -9.41 -50.66
CA ASP A 202 -14.01 -8.52 -51.81
C ASP A 202 -15.12 -7.56 -52.34
N GLU A 203 -14.63 -6.35 -52.62
CA GLU A 203 -14.90 -5.44 -53.75
C GLU A 203 -16.11 -4.47 -53.77
N SER A 204 -15.74 -3.18 -53.65
CA SER A 204 -15.96 -2.08 -54.64
C SER A 204 -17.14 -1.09 -54.53
N SER A 205 -16.77 0.18 -54.84
CA SER A 205 -17.58 1.34 -55.32
C SER A 205 -18.38 2.12 -54.26
N SER A 206 -17.97 3.35 -53.88
CA SER A 206 -18.24 4.67 -54.50
C SER A 206 -19.69 5.15 -54.38
N ASP A 207 -19.96 6.22 -53.62
CA ASP A 207 -20.28 7.54 -54.21
C ASP A 207 -20.46 8.70 -53.19
N ILE A 208 -20.43 9.89 -53.76
CA ILE A 208 -20.37 11.28 -53.28
C ILE A 208 -21.69 11.84 -52.70
N GLY A 209 -21.63 12.83 -51.78
CA GLY A 209 -22.56 13.99 -51.86
C GLY A 209 -23.15 14.68 -50.61
N ASN A 210 -22.44 15.68 -50.07
CA ASN A 210 -22.85 17.07 -49.76
C ASN A 210 -23.86 17.49 -48.63
N LYS A 211 -23.34 18.46 -47.83
CA LYS A 211 -23.93 19.70 -47.23
C LYS A 211 -24.76 19.73 -45.92
N SER A 212 -24.08 20.23 -44.88
CA SER A 212 -24.37 21.42 -44.03
C SER A 212 -25.76 21.62 -43.37
N SER A 213 -25.78 21.55 -42.04
CA SER A 213 -26.47 22.54 -41.17
C SER A 213 -25.94 22.51 -39.74
N THR A 214 -25.68 23.69 -39.19
CA THR A 214 -25.33 24.02 -37.80
C THR A 214 -26.37 23.55 -36.78
N SER A 215 -25.92 22.86 -35.73
CA SER A 215 -26.57 22.87 -34.40
C SER A 215 -25.55 22.48 -33.34
N SER A 216 -25.38 23.34 -32.34
CA SER A 216 -24.63 23.10 -31.11
C SER A 216 -25.13 21.85 -30.39
N THR A 217 -24.27 20.86 -30.20
CA THR A 217 -24.58 19.66 -29.41
C THR A 217 -23.46 19.45 -28.40
N LEU A 218 -23.83 19.40 -27.12
CA LEU A 218 -23.01 18.83 -26.05
C LEU A 218 -22.53 17.46 -26.52
N LYS A 219 -21.21 17.24 -26.55
CA LYS A 219 -20.67 15.90 -26.75
C LYS A 219 -20.87 15.14 -25.44
N SER A 220 -21.90 14.30 -25.38
CA SER A 220 -21.88 13.15 -24.50
C SER A 220 -20.83 12.18 -25.03
N SER A 221 -19.72 12.06 -24.33
CA SER A 221 -18.69 11.06 -24.64
C SER A 221 -19.25 9.68 -24.28
N THR A 222 -19.78 8.97 -25.27
CA THR A 222 -20.16 7.55 -25.16
C THR A 222 -18.89 6.69 -25.21
N SER A 223 -18.79 5.70 -24.33
CA SER A 223 -17.68 4.75 -24.27
C SER A 223 -17.46 4.08 -25.64
N THR A 224 -16.21 4.04 -26.10
CA THR A 224 -15.86 3.40 -27.38
C THR A 224 -14.82 2.32 -27.13
N LEU A 225 -15.22 1.05 -27.16
CA LEU A 225 -14.32 -0.09 -27.09
C LEU A 225 -13.54 -0.24 -28.41
N LYS A 226 -12.20 -0.33 -28.32
CA LYS A 226 -11.35 -0.89 -29.38
C LYS A 226 -10.87 -2.27 -28.93
N SER A 227 -11.43 -3.34 -29.49
CA SER A 227 -10.86 -4.68 -29.35
C SER A 227 -9.79 -4.92 -30.41
N SER A 228 -8.69 -5.56 -30.03
CA SER A 228 -7.72 -6.14 -30.95
C SER A 228 -7.87 -7.67 -30.92
N GLU A 229 -8.03 -8.32 -32.07
CA GLU A 229 -8.23 -9.77 -32.16
C GLU A 229 -6.91 -10.52 -32.34
N SER A 230 -6.59 -11.47 -31.44
CA SER A 230 -5.95 -12.74 -31.82
C SER A 230 -6.11 -13.84 -30.74
N SER A 231 -6.77 -14.95 -31.13
CA SER A 231 -6.70 -16.32 -30.59
C SER A 231 -6.42 -16.56 -29.08
N SER A 232 -7.45 -17.05 -28.36
CA SER A 232 -7.36 -17.67 -27.02
C SER A 232 -6.65 -16.83 -25.95
N SER A 233 -6.87 -15.53 -25.97
CA SER A 233 -6.36 -14.60 -24.95
C SER A 233 -7.54 -14.07 -24.13
N THR A 234 -7.36 -14.03 -22.81
CA THR A 234 -8.14 -13.19 -21.88
C THR A 234 -8.37 -11.83 -22.53
N SER A 235 -9.63 -11.40 -22.70
CA SER A 235 -9.90 -10.10 -23.32
C SER A 235 -9.67 -9.00 -22.29
N THR A 236 -8.55 -8.30 -22.40
CA THR A 236 -8.32 -7.04 -21.68
C THR A 236 -9.16 -5.95 -22.34
N ALA A 237 -9.99 -5.27 -21.55
CA ALA A 237 -10.78 -4.13 -21.98
C ALA A 237 -10.24 -2.84 -21.33
N GLU A 238 -10.26 -1.73 -22.06
CA GLU A 238 -9.95 -0.41 -21.50
C GLU A 238 -11.27 0.27 -21.11
N VAL A 239 -11.43 0.58 -19.82
CA VAL A 239 -12.60 1.29 -19.30
C VAL A 239 -12.25 2.76 -19.14
N SER A 240 -13.05 3.63 -19.77
CA SER A 240 -12.93 5.08 -19.62
C SER A 240 -13.91 5.60 -18.57
N ILE A 241 -13.39 6.31 -17.57
CA ILE A 241 -14.16 6.90 -16.48
C ILE A 241 -14.04 8.44 -16.57
N PRO A 242 -15.06 9.14 -17.05
CA PRO A 242 -15.06 10.59 -17.09
C PRO A 242 -15.18 11.20 -15.68
N ASN A 243 -14.65 12.42 -15.53
CA ASN A 243 -14.84 13.27 -14.36
C ASN A 243 -14.40 12.64 -13.02
N VAL A 244 -13.36 11.79 -13.04
CA VAL A 244 -12.75 11.23 -11.82
C VAL A 244 -12.21 12.37 -10.97
N LYS A 245 -12.48 12.34 -9.66
CA LYS A 245 -11.96 13.33 -8.71
C LYS A 245 -10.69 12.80 -8.09
N PHE A 246 -9.65 13.62 -8.12
CA PHE A 246 -8.35 13.29 -7.55
C PHE A 246 -7.67 14.56 -7.03
N VAL A 247 -6.60 14.38 -6.25
CA VAL A 247 -5.73 15.48 -5.82
C VAL A 247 -4.61 15.63 -6.84
N TYR A 248 -4.57 16.79 -7.48
CA TYR A 248 -3.42 17.24 -8.26
C TYR A 248 -2.33 17.72 -7.30
N SER A 249 -1.40 16.81 -7.01
CA SER A 249 -0.41 17.01 -5.95
C SER A 249 0.63 18.04 -6.36
N ASN A 250 0.95 18.94 -5.42
CA ASN A 250 2.03 19.91 -5.57
C ASN A 250 3.20 19.67 -4.63
N ALA A 251 3.06 18.82 -3.62
CA ALA A 251 4.14 18.41 -2.74
C ALA A 251 3.82 17.06 -2.09
N SER A 252 4.87 16.24 -1.93
CA SER A 252 4.82 15.00 -1.16
C SER A 252 6.21 14.62 -0.66
N ASP A 253 6.27 13.79 0.36
CA ASP A 253 7.48 13.11 0.83
C ASP A 253 7.69 11.73 0.16
N VAL A 254 6.96 11.44 -0.92
CA VAL A 254 7.19 10.29 -1.80
C VAL A 254 7.11 10.68 -3.28
N SER A 255 7.75 9.89 -4.15
CA SER A 255 7.88 10.15 -5.60
C SER A 255 6.78 9.50 -6.46
N ILE A 256 5.76 8.88 -5.87
CA ILE A 256 4.72 8.16 -6.63
C ILE A 256 3.34 8.43 -6.05
N GLY A 257 2.36 8.66 -6.95
CA GLY A 257 0.96 8.85 -6.58
C GLY A 257 0.34 7.62 -5.91
N SER A 258 -0.87 7.77 -5.36
CA SER A 258 -1.58 6.65 -4.76
C SER A 258 -3.02 6.52 -5.25
N MET A 259 -3.47 5.26 -5.37
CA MET A 259 -4.84 4.87 -5.60
C MET A 259 -5.46 4.53 -4.27
N GLY A 260 -6.05 5.54 -3.64
CA GLY A 260 -6.84 5.34 -2.45
C GLY A 260 -8.10 4.53 -2.75
N LEU A 261 -8.17 3.33 -2.19
CA LEU A 261 -9.33 2.44 -2.24
C LEU A 261 -10.18 2.50 -0.97
N GLY A 262 -9.63 3.05 0.12
CA GLY A 262 -10.35 3.27 1.36
C GLY A 262 -11.39 4.38 1.24
N MET A 263 -11.90 4.81 2.38
CA MET A 263 -12.79 5.98 2.43
C MET A 263 -12.04 7.23 2.86
N GLY A 264 -12.33 8.34 2.19
CA GLY A 264 -11.90 9.64 2.65
C GLY A 264 -12.63 10.06 3.94
N ALA A 265 -12.15 11.14 4.56
CA ALA A 265 -12.89 11.83 5.61
C ALA A 265 -14.25 12.36 5.07
N ILE A 266 -15.15 12.80 5.97
CA ILE A 266 -16.56 13.12 5.68
C ILE A 266 -16.78 13.91 4.37
N LEU A 267 -15.97 14.93 4.07
CA LEU A 267 -16.15 15.76 2.87
C LEU A 267 -15.70 15.10 1.55
N THR A 268 -14.93 14.02 1.66
CA THR A 268 -14.26 13.30 0.57
C THR A 268 -14.72 11.85 0.46
N GLU A 269 -15.66 11.42 1.32
CA GLU A 269 -16.09 10.01 1.40
C GLU A 269 -16.68 9.47 0.09
N LYS A 270 -17.24 10.35 -0.75
CA LYS A 270 -17.79 10.03 -2.08
C LYS A 270 -16.73 10.05 -3.21
N TYR A 271 -15.50 10.44 -2.91
CA TYR A 271 -14.42 10.63 -3.87
C TYR A 271 -13.25 9.72 -3.53
N ASN A 272 -13.29 8.53 -4.13
CA ASN A 272 -12.18 7.60 -4.19
C ASN A 272 -12.12 6.97 -5.59
N PHE A 273 -11.12 6.13 -5.83
CA PHE A 273 -10.97 5.46 -7.13
C PHE A 273 -12.22 4.65 -7.54
N LEU A 274 -12.83 3.96 -6.58
CA LEU A 274 -13.97 3.07 -6.81
C LEU A 274 -15.25 3.83 -7.18
N SER A 275 -15.42 5.07 -6.71
CA SER A 275 -16.65 5.83 -6.93
C SER A 275 -16.91 6.15 -8.40
N GLY A 276 -15.86 6.21 -9.22
CA GLY A 276 -15.99 6.30 -10.68
C GLY A 276 -16.67 5.07 -11.29
N PHE A 277 -16.24 3.87 -10.89
CA PHE A 277 -16.82 2.61 -11.36
C PHE A 277 -18.27 2.42 -10.89
N VAL A 278 -18.58 2.83 -9.66
CA VAL A 278 -19.96 2.83 -9.14
C VAL A 278 -20.86 3.75 -9.98
N LYS A 279 -20.41 4.99 -10.25
CA LYS A 279 -21.19 5.96 -11.04
C LYS A 279 -21.45 5.52 -12.49
N GLN A 280 -20.52 4.75 -13.06
CA GLN A 280 -20.68 4.15 -14.39
C GLN A 280 -21.52 2.86 -14.39
N GLY A 281 -21.97 2.39 -13.21
CA GLY A 281 -22.76 1.16 -13.08
C GLY A 281 -21.95 -0.12 -13.35
N LEU A 282 -20.62 -0.05 -13.29
CA LEU A 282 -19.72 -1.19 -13.53
C LEU A 282 -19.57 -2.08 -12.29
N ILE A 283 -19.79 -1.50 -11.11
CA ILE A 283 -19.84 -2.19 -9.81
C ILE A 283 -21.02 -1.66 -9.00
N GLU A 284 -21.59 -2.51 -8.14
CA GLU A 284 -22.83 -2.19 -7.40
C GLU A 284 -22.60 -1.35 -6.14
N SER A 285 -21.41 -1.44 -5.55
CA SER A 285 -21.03 -0.77 -4.32
C SER A 285 -19.57 -0.34 -4.37
N ASN A 286 -19.21 0.63 -3.52
CA ASN A 286 -17.82 1.00 -3.25
C ASN A 286 -17.13 -0.14 -2.46
N SER A 287 -16.72 -1.17 -3.19
CA SER A 287 -16.15 -2.37 -2.61
C SER A 287 -15.09 -2.97 -3.53
N TYR A 288 -14.23 -3.79 -2.96
CA TYR A 288 -13.18 -4.49 -3.68
C TYR A 288 -12.77 -5.75 -2.95
N SER A 289 -12.15 -6.68 -3.66
CA SER A 289 -11.37 -7.75 -3.07
C SER A 289 -9.93 -7.68 -3.53
N LEU A 290 -9.01 -8.09 -2.67
CA LEU A 290 -7.58 -8.06 -2.93
C LEU A 290 -6.96 -9.43 -2.64
N ALA A 291 -6.17 -9.91 -3.60
CA ALA A 291 -5.37 -11.11 -3.51
C ALA A 291 -3.96 -10.81 -4.02
N LEU A 292 -3.04 -10.51 -3.10
CA LEU A 292 -1.66 -10.14 -3.44
C LEU A 292 -0.77 -11.36 -3.71
N ASN A 293 -1.19 -12.52 -3.19
CA ASN A 293 -0.51 -13.81 -3.24
C ASN A 293 0.90 -13.81 -2.59
N PRO A 294 1.28 -14.91 -1.93
CA PRO A 294 2.56 -15.00 -1.26
C PRO A 294 3.67 -15.55 -2.17
N THR A 295 3.32 -16.03 -3.37
CA THR A 295 4.27 -16.55 -4.34
C THR A 295 4.26 -15.75 -5.63
N ASN A 296 5.45 -15.50 -6.18
CA ASN A 296 5.64 -14.72 -7.41
C ASN A 296 5.14 -15.47 -8.66
N THR A 297 4.64 -16.69 -8.48
CA THR A 297 4.03 -17.51 -9.52
C THR A 297 2.59 -17.10 -9.83
N SER A 298 1.98 -16.27 -8.98
CA SER A 298 0.59 -15.86 -9.10
C SER A 298 0.52 -14.35 -9.31
N LYS A 299 -0.21 -13.90 -10.33
CA LYS A 299 -0.44 -12.46 -10.50
C LYS A 299 -1.21 -11.90 -9.29
N PRO A 300 -0.74 -10.80 -8.67
CA PRO A 300 -1.53 -10.07 -7.68
C PRO A 300 -2.71 -9.39 -8.37
N LEU A 301 -3.90 -9.47 -7.78
CA LEU A 301 -5.15 -9.02 -8.40
C LEU A 301 -5.97 -8.15 -7.45
N LEU A 302 -6.56 -7.11 -8.03
CA LEU A 302 -7.58 -6.28 -7.41
C LEU A 302 -8.90 -6.50 -8.16
N ILE A 303 -9.91 -7.02 -7.47
CA ILE A 303 -11.23 -7.31 -8.02
C ILE A 303 -12.18 -6.22 -7.53
N LEU A 304 -12.78 -5.45 -8.43
CA LEU A 304 -13.68 -4.36 -8.05
C LEU A 304 -15.11 -4.87 -7.88
N GLY A 305 -15.80 -4.42 -6.83
CA GLY A 305 -17.25 -4.61 -6.67
C GLY A 305 -17.70 -6.02 -6.26
N GLY A 306 -16.78 -6.96 -6.00
CA GLY A 306 -17.16 -8.34 -5.78
C GLY A 306 -16.04 -9.24 -5.27
N ILE A 307 -16.36 -10.52 -5.15
CA ILE A 307 -15.44 -11.59 -4.75
C ILE A 307 -15.26 -12.61 -5.88
N ASP A 308 -14.12 -13.30 -5.89
CA ASP A 308 -13.89 -14.52 -6.67
C ASP A 308 -13.57 -15.69 -5.73
N THR A 309 -14.51 -16.62 -5.63
CA THR A 309 -14.41 -17.84 -4.80
C THR A 309 -13.28 -18.78 -5.22
N SER A 310 -12.65 -18.56 -6.38
CA SER A 310 -11.48 -19.33 -6.82
C SER A 310 -10.16 -18.83 -6.22
N LYS A 311 -10.15 -17.65 -5.57
CA LYS A 311 -8.95 -16.96 -5.09
C LYS A 311 -8.69 -17.10 -3.60
N TYR A 312 -9.55 -17.83 -2.88
CA TYR A 312 -9.35 -18.13 -1.46
C TYR A 312 -9.66 -19.58 -1.12
N ASP A 313 -9.05 -20.06 -0.04
CA ASP A 313 -9.29 -21.39 0.52
C ASP A 313 -10.11 -21.29 1.80
N GLY A 314 -11.09 -22.18 1.95
CA GLY A 314 -11.90 -22.29 3.17
C GLY A 314 -12.99 -21.22 3.27
N ASP A 315 -13.24 -20.74 4.49
CA ASP A 315 -14.29 -19.78 4.79
C ASP A 315 -13.74 -18.34 4.83
N LEU A 316 -14.58 -17.36 4.48
CA LEU A 316 -14.31 -15.95 4.77
C LEU A 316 -14.89 -15.60 6.16
N SER A 317 -14.08 -15.00 7.03
CA SER A 317 -14.53 -14.46 8.31
C SER A 317 -14.78 -12.96 8.20
N LEU A 318 -15.99 -12.54 8.56
CA LEU A 318 -16.48 -11.16 8.50
C LEU A 318 -16.14 -10.41 9.79
N TYR A 319 -15.61 -9.21 9.63
CA TYR A 319 -15.30 -8.26 10.67
C TYR A 319 -15.86 -6.88 10.28
N PRO A 320 -16.55 -6.17 11.18
CA PRO A 320 -16.71 -4.73 11.02
C PRO A 320 -15.33 -4.05 10.95
N PHE A 321 -15.27 -2.76 10.64
CA PHE A 321 -14.08 -1.97 10.93
C PHE A 321 -14.07 -1.60 12.41
N ILE A 322 -12.91 -1.70 13.06
CA ILE A 322 -12.75 -1.23 14.44
C ILE A 322 -12.70 0.30 14.41
N PRO A 323 -13.44 1.01 15.30
CA PRO A 323 -13.33 2.45 15.44
C PRO A 323 -11.89 2.91 15.72
N VAL A 324 -11.49 4.02 15.11
CA VAL A 324 -10.18 4.64 15.28
C VAL A 324 -10.36 6.00 15.95
N LEU A 325 -9.70 6.18 17.08
CA LEU A 325 -9.55 7.45 17.77
C LEU A 325 -8.22 8.10 17.37
N ASP A 326 -8.27 9.20 16.63
CA ASP A 326 -7.07 9.99 16.33
C ASP A 326 -6.88 11.12 17.34
N GLN A 327 -6.02 10.90 18.33
CA GLN A 327 -5.67 11.92 19.33
C GLN A 327 -4.75 13.01 18.79
N SER A 328 -4.05 12.75 17.68
CA SER A 328 -3.20 13.74 17.01
C SER A 328 -4.05 14.72 16.19
N GLY A 329 -5.11 14.21 15.56
CA GLY A 329 -5.92 14.93 14.57
C GLY A 329 -5.22 15.14 13.23
N VAL A 330 -4.05 14.53 13.05
CA VAL A 330 -3.19 14.72 11.87
C VAL A 330 -3.56 13.74 10.76
N ILE A 331 -3.95 12.50 11.10
CA ILE A 331 -4.22 11.46 10.11
C ILE A 331 -5.67 11.53 9.64
N LEU A 332 -6.59 11.74 10.60
CA LEU A 332 -8.03 11.72 10.32
C LEU A 332 -8.64 13.13 10.23
N ASN A 333 -7.77 14.17 10.16
CA ASN A 333 -8.14 15.59 10.02
C ASN A 333 -9.20 16.04 11.05
N GLY A 334 -9.03 15.61 12.31
CA GLY A 334 -9.91 15.95 13.42
C GLY A 334 -9.41 15.42 14.75
N THR A 335 -8.89 16.29 15.62
CA THR A 335 -8.36 15.89 16.93
C THR A 335 -9.45 15.30 17.82
N GLY A 336 -9.24 14.08 18.31
CA GLY A 336 -10.20 13.37 19.16
C GLY A 336 -11.41 12.83 18.41
N ALA A 337 -11.40 12.85 17.07
CA ALA A 337 -12.45 12.26 16.26
C ALA A 337 -12.34 10.73 16.31
N VAL A 338 -13.49 10.08 16.55
CA VAL A 338 -13.64 8.64 16.34
C VAL A 338 -14.30 8.43 14.99
N ASN A 339 -13.67 7.63 14.13
CA ASN A 339 -14.24 7.22 12.85
C ASN A 339 -14.02 5.73 12.61
N ASN A 340 -14.61 5.20 11.56
CA ASN A 340 -14.49 3.82 11.15
C ASN A 340 -14.20 3.75 9.64
N ILE A 341 -13.30 4.58 9.13
CA ILE A 341 -12.98 4.64 7.69
C ILE A 341 -11.72 3.85 7.31
N LEU A 342 -10.93 3.44 8.31
CA LEU A 342 -9.73 2.64 8.11
C LEU A 342 -10.03 1.14 8.27
N PRO A 343 -9.43 0.25 7.47
CA PRO A 343 -9.64 -1.19 7.52
C PRO A 343 -8.91 -1.81 8.73
N VAL A 344 -9.43 -1.58 9.92
CA VAL A 344 -8.85 -2.06 11.19
C VAL A 344 -9.56 -3.31 11.67
N ILE A 345 -8.80 -4.35 12.00
CA ILE A 345 -9.30 -5.66 12.41
C ILE A 345 -8.81 -6.07 13.80
N PRO A 346 -9.52 -6.98 14.50
CA PRO A 346 -9.07 -7.52 15.78
C PRO A 346 -8.08 -8.67 15.60
N VAL A 347 -6.87 -8.52 16.11
CA VAL A 347 -5.93 -9.64 16.28
C VAL A 347 -6.09 -10.22 17.68
N THR A 348 -6.47 -11.49 17.80
CA THR A 348 -6.67 -12.19 19.08
C THR A 348 -5.44 -12.89 19.61
N GLY A 349 -4.35 -12.92 18.84
CA GLY A 349 -3.07 -13.47 19.28
C GLY A 349 -2.17 -13.85 18.12
N TYR A 350 -1.00 -14.36 18.46
CA TYR A 350 0.00 -14.84 17.50
C TYR A 350 0.53 -16.21 17.92
N GLY A 351 1.18 -16.90 17.02
CA GLY A 351 1.83 -18.18 17.28
C GLY A 351 2.83 -18.56 16.20
N VAL A 352 3.40 -19.75 16.34
CA VAL A 352 4.22 -20.38 15.31
C VAL A 352 3.82 -21.83 15.13
N THR A 353 3.95 -22.35 13.92
CA THR A 353 3.76 -23.77 13.62
C THR A 353 4.98 -24.34 12.92
N SER A 354 5.55 -25.43 13.46
CA SER A 354 6.72 -26.07 12.84
C SER A 354 6.32 -26.94 11.66
N ASN A 355 7.00 -26.78 10.53
CA ASN A 355 6.83 -27.66 9.37
C ASN A 355 7.30 -29.09 9.65
N SER A 356 8.33 -29.25 10.49
CA SER A 356 8.95 -30.55 10.75
C SER A 356 8.10 -31.48 11.61
N SER A 357 7.40 -30.91 12.61
CA SER A 357 6.63 -31.66 13.60
C SER A 357 5.12 -31.48 13.47
N GLY A 358 4.68 -30.44 12.76
CA GLY A 358 3.28 -30.00 12.71
C GLY A 358 2.76 -29.44 14.04
N GLN A 359 3.64 -29.21 15.03
CA GLN A 359 3.24 -28.65 16.32
C GLN A 359 3.09 -27.14 16.22
N SER A 360 1.97 -26.64 16.76
CA SER A 360 1.70 -25.21 16.90
C SER A 360 1.89 -24.77 18.34
N LEU A 361 2.54 -23.61 18.51
CA LEU A 361 2.67 -22.90 19.77
C LEU A 361 1.90 -21.58 19.64
N VAL A 362 0.91 -21.37 20.52
CA VAL A 362 0.23 -20.08 20.66
C VAL A 362 0.97 -19.28 21.73
N PHE A 363 1.28 -18.03 21.43
CA PHE A 363 1.99 -17.12 22.34
C PHE A 363 1.10 -16.58 23.46
N SER A 364 1.70 -15.79 24.34
CA SER A 364 1.01 -15.13 25.45
C SER A 364 -0.28 -14.43 25.00
N SER A 365 -1.37 -14.63 25.76
CA SER A 365 -2.62 -13.90 25.56
C SER A 365 -2.54 -12.43 26.02
N THR A 366 -1.39 -12.02 26.57
CA THR A 366 -1.06 -10.67 27.02
C THR A 366 0.12 -10.12 26.26
N TYR A 367 0.16 -8.80 26.06
CA TYR A 367 1.24 -8.13 25.35
C TYR A 367 1.72 -6.87 26.09
N ASP A 368 2.99 -6.53 25.86
CA ASP A 368 3.63 -5.26 26.19
C ASP A 368 4.04 -4.60 24.87
N ASP A 369 3.43 -3.46 24.55
CA ASP A 369 3.73 -2.64 23.37
C ASP A 369 4.62 -1.43 23.72
N LYS A 370 5.30 -1.45 24.88
CA LYS A 370 6.11 -0.36 25.44
C LYS A 370 5.38 0.95 25.74
N MET A 371 4.08 1.04 25.47
CA MET A 371 3.22 2.14 25.87
C MET A 371 2.23 1.69 26.95
N SER A 372 1.80 0.43 26.92
CA SER A 372 0.85 -0.19 27.83
C SER A 372 1.03 -1.72 27.88
N ASN A 373 0.55 -2.33 28.97
CA ASN A 373 0.41 -3.77 29.09
C ASN A 373 -1.08 -4.13 29.04
N SER A 374 -1.47 -5.04 28.16
CA SER A 374 -2.87 -5.42 27.99
C SER A 374 -3.02 -6.87 27.51
N SER A 375 -4.26 -7.30 27.25
CA SER A 375 -4.58 -8.61 26.67
C SER A 375 -5.10 -8.44 25.25
N TYR A 376 -4.91 -9.48 24.43
CA TYR A 376 -5.61 -9.58 23.16
C TYR A 376 -7.13 -9.72 23.38
N PRO A 377 -8.00 -9.28 22.44
CA PRO A 377 -7.67 -8.76 21.11
C PRO A 377 -7.08 -7.35 21.09
N LYS A 378 -6.16 -7.12 20.15
CA LYS A 378 -5.59 -5.81 19.84
C LYS A 378 -6.00 -5.39 18.42
N PRO A 379 -6.49 -4.16 18.21
CA PRO A 379 -6.75 -3.64 16.88
C PRO A 379 -5.46 -3.52 16.06
N ALA A 380 -5.50 -3.91 14.79
CA ALA A 380 -4.42 -3.72 13.83
C ALA A 380 -4.97 -3.19 12.50
N LEU A 381 -4.33 -2.16 11.97
CA LEU A 381 -4.65 -1.58 10.66
C LEU A 381 -4.12 -2.48 9.54
N LEU A 382 -4.92 -2.72 8.51
CA LEU A 382 -4.44 -3.31 7.26
C LEU A 382 -3.92 -2.22 6.32
N ASP A 383 -2.69 -2.36 5.82
CA ASP A 383 -2.06 -1.33 4.99
C ASP A 383 -1.20 -1.92 3.87
N SER A 384 -1.54 -1.62 2.62
CA SER A 384 -0.85 -2.12 1.42
C SER A 384 0.42 -1.33 1.06
N ARG A 385 0.67 -0.20 1.72
CA ARG A 385 1.88 0.63 1.51
C ARG A 385 2.95 0.40 2.56
N THR A 386 2.68 -0.47 3.54
CA THR A 386 3.60 -0.78 4.63
C THR A 386 4.33 -2.10 4.36
N TYR A 387 5.66 -2.02 4.24
CA TYR A 387 6.58 -3.16 3.97
C TYR A 387 6.70 -4.17 5.13
N TYR A 388 6.35 -3.76 6.34
CA TYR A 388 6.54 -4.53 7.58
C TYR A 388 5.20 -4.77 8.27
N ASN A 389 5.13 -5.83 9.08
CA ASN A 389 4.09 -5.88 10.11
C ASN A 389 4.62 -5.21 11.39
N TYR A 390 3.85 -4.29 11.95
CA TYR A 390 4.09 -3.63 13.22
C TYR A 390 3.24 -4.30 14.30
N ILE A 391 3.89 -5.05 15.18
CA ILE A 391 3.22 -5.92 16.16
C ILE A 391 3.69 -5.60 17.59
N PRO A 392 2.94 -6.02 18.64
CA PRO A 392 3.34 -5.75 20.01
C PRO A 392 4.74 -6.23 20.31
N PHE A 393 5.54 -5.38 20.96
CA PHE A 393 6.96 -5.66 21.22
C PHE A 393 7.18 -7.02 21.88
N SER A 394 6.43 -7.38 22.93
CA SER A 394 6.60 -8.69 23.59
C SER A 394 6.35 -9.87 22.65
N THR A 395 5.40 -9.74 21.73
CA THR A 395 5.09 -10.78 20.74
C THR A 395 6.19 -10.87 19.68
N LEU A 396 6.76 -9.74 19.26
CA LEU A 396 7.96 -9.73 18.41
C LEU A 396 9.13 -10.47 19.09
N ILE A 397 9.31 -10.28 20.40
CA ILE A 397 10.34 -11.02 21.17
C ILE A 397 10.04 -12.52 21.20
N GLU A 398 8.79 -12.94 21.41
CA GLU A 398 8.41 -14.36 21.38
C GLU A 398 8.73 -14.98 20.00
N ILE A 399 8.40 -14.30 18.90
CA ILE A 399 8.74 -14.75 17.54
C ILE A 399 10.26 -14.79 17.35
N ALA A 400 10.98 -13.75 17.76
CA ALA A 400 12.43 -13.67 17.60
C ALA A 400 13.15 -14.82 18.35
N VAL A 401 12.65 -15.21 19.52
CA VAL A 401 13.20 -16.35 20.27
C VAL A 401 12.99 -17.66 19.52
N GLU A 402 11.80 -17.91 18.98
CA GLU A 402 11.51 -19.13 18.22
C GLU A 402 12.31 -19.22 16.91
N LEU A 403 12.63 -18.06 16.31
CA LEU A 403 13.43 -17.97 15.09
C LEU A 403 14.94 -17.89 15.35
N ASN A 404 15.38 -17.84 16.61
CA ASN A 404 16.77 -17.54 16.97
C ASN A 404 17.29 -16.25 16.29
N ALA A 405 16.46 -15.21 16.27
CA ALA A 405 16.76 -13.92 15.68
C ALA A 405 17.51 -13.01 16.66
N TYR A 406 18.36 -12.15 16.10
CA TYR A 406 19.23 -11.23 16.82
C TYR A 406 18.98 -9.79 16.41
N TYR A 407 18.97 -8.87 17.36
CA TYR A 407 18.67 -7.47 17.04
C TYR A 407 19.93 -6.73 16.57
N ALA A 408 19.92 -6.22 15.34
CA ALA A 408 21.00 -5.41 14.79
C ALA A 408 20.68 -3.92 14.95
N LYS A 409 21.30 -3.27 15.94
CA LYS A 409 21.04 -1.86 16.24
C LYS A 409 21.38 -0.92 15.09
N SER A 410 22.43 -1.21 14.32
CA SER A 410 22.84 -0.41 13.15
C SER A 410 21.77 -0.41 12.06
N LEU A 411 21.06 -1.53 11.89
CA LEU A 411 19.99 -1.70 10.91
C LEU A 411 18.60 -1.41 11.50
N GLN A 412 18.52 -1.18 12.82
CA GLN A 412 17.27 -1.07 13.58
C GLN A 412 16.27 -2.22 13.32
N SER A 413 16.77 -3.42 13.06
CA SER A 413 15.96 -4.57 12.66
C SER A 413 16.51 -5.88 13.21
N TRP A 414 15.73 -6.95 13.12
CA TRP A 414 16.10 -8.29 13.55
C TRP A 414 16.73 -9.07 12.40
N LEU A 415 17.91 -9.62 12.65
CA LEU A 415 18.62 -10.54 11.77
C LEU A 415 18.36 -11.98 12.17
N VAL A 416 18.11 -12.82 11.19
CA VAL A 416 17.87 -14.26 11.35
C VAL A 416 18.61 -15.01 10.24
N ASP A 417 19.01 -16.24 10.51
CA ASP A 417 19.54 -17.13 9.47
C ASP A 417 18.46 -17.32 8.38
N CYS A 418 18.79 -17.01 7.13
CA CYS A 418 17.85 -17.15 6.01
C CYS A 418 17.29 -18.59 5.89
N ASN A 419 18.04 -19.60 6.32
CA ASN A 419 17.58 -20.99 6.34
C ASN A 419 16.42 -21.24 7.32
N ALA A 420 16.17 -20.33 8.28
CA ALA A 420 14.99 -20.41 9.15
C ALA A 420 13.68 -20.33 8.35
N GLY A 421 13.71 -19.80 7.12
CA GLY A 421 12.56 -19.64 6.24
C GLY A 421 11.79 -20.93 5.93
N ILE A 422 12.43 -22.10 6.02
CA ILE A 422 11.78 -23.40 5.76
C ILE A 422 11.22 -24.07 7.02
N SER A 423 11.43 -23.48 8.20
CA SER A 423 11.17 -24.12 9.50
C SER A 423 9.69 -24.23 9.86
N GLY A 424 8.82 -23.40 9.28
CA GLY A 424 7.44 -23.26 9.73
C GLY A 424 6.72 -22.01 9.25
N THR A 425 5.69 -21.65 10.02
CA THR A 425 4.88 -20.45 9.81
C THR A 425 4.84 -19.58 11.07
N VAL A 426 4.61 -18.28 10.87
CA VAL A 426 4.11 -17.36 11.91
C VAL A 426 2.61 -17.22 11.71
N ASP A 427 1.84 -17.49 12.76
CA ASP A 427 0.39 -17.55 12.71
C ASP A 427 -0.23 -16.31 13.35
N VAL A 428 -1.19 -15.67 12.67
CA VAL A 428 -1.98 -14.55 13.20
C VAL A 428 -3.41 -15.03 13.43
N TYR A 429 -3.88 -14.93 14.67
CA TYR A 429 -5.23 -15.34 15.07
C TYR A 429 -6.18 -14.15 15.13
N MET A 430 -7.39 -14.30 14.58
CA MET A 430 -8.44 -13.28 14.53
C MET A 430 -9.78 -13.91 14.95
N GLY A 431 -9.84 -14.47 16.15
CA GLY A 431 -10.96 -15.27 16.64
C GLY A 431 -10.84 -16.72 16.17
N ASN A 432 -11.84 -17.22 15.43
CA ASN A 432 -11.83 -18.55 14.83
C ASN A 432 -11.10 -18.62 13.47
N MET A 433 -10.69 -17.48 12.93
CA MET A 433 -9.84 -17.39 11.74
C MET A 433 -8.37 -17.34 12.14
N SER A 434 -7.51 -18.01 11.38
CA SER A 434 -6.06 -17.90 11.49
C SER A 434 -5.43 -17.82 10.11
N ILE A 435 -4.46 -16.93 9.95
CA ILE A 435 -3.63 -16.83 8.75
C ILE A 435 -2.21 -17.21 9.11
N SER A 436 -1.70 -18.24 8.44
CA SER A 436 -0.33 -18.75 8.61
C SER A 436 0.56 -18.18 7.52
N MET A 437 1.51 -17.33 7.90
CA MET A 437 2.52 -16.74 7.01
C MET A 437 3.75 -17.64 7.00
N ASN A 438 4.23 -18.05 5.82
CA ASN A 438 5.46 -18.83 5.75
C ASN A 438 6.63 -17.99 6.26
N ILE A 439 7.49 -18.52 7.11
CA ILE A 439 8.62 -17.73 7.66
C ILE A 439 9.46 -17.15 6.51
N SER A 440 9.69 -17.91 5.43
CA SER A 440 10.40 -17.43 4.23
C SER A 440 9.86 -16.13 3.63
N SER A 441 8.55 -15.89 3.70
CA SER A 441 7.92 -14.64 3.22
C SER A 441 8.11 -13.44 4.15
N LEU A 442 8.63 -13.68 5.35
CA LEU A 442 8.98 -12.67 6.34
C LEU A 442 10.48 -12.39 6.36
N LEU A 443 11.27 -13.05 5.52
CA LEU A 443 12.72 -12.94 5.46
C LEU A 443 13.17 -12.24 4.18
N TYR A 444 14.05 -11.26 4.33
CA TYR A 444 14.65 -10.54 3.22
C TYR A 444 16.17 -10.54 3.38
N PRO A 445 16.96 -10.83 2.32
CA PRO A 445 18.42 -10.80 2.41
C PRO A 445 18.91 -9.48 3.04
N ALA A 446 19.73 -9.59 4.07
CA ALA A 446 20.26 -8.42 4.76
C ALA A 446 21.53 -7.94 4.04
N THR A 447 21.62 -6.64 3.81
CA THR A 447 22.79 -5.98 3.20
C THR A 447 23.34 -4.90 4.13
N ASP A 448 24.61 -4.54 3.94
CA ASP A 448 25.18 -3.31 4.50
C ASP A 448 24.86 -2.08 3.63
N ASP A 449 25.33 -0.91 4.06
CA ASP A 449 25.11 0.37 3.35
C ASP A 449 25.71 0.41 1.93
N ASN A 450 26.51 -0.59 1.53
CA ASN A 450 27.10 -0.72 0.19
C ASN A 450 26.47 -1.89 -0.60
N ASP A 451 25.26 -2.33 -0.23
CA ASP A 451 24.55 -3.45 -0.84
C ASP A 451 25.31 -4.78 -0.78
N THR A 452 26.25 -4.92 0.16
CA THR A 452 26.97 -6.18 0.35
C THR A 452 26.17 -7.08 1.28
N ALA A 453 25.88 -8.31 0.82
CA ALA A 453 25.17 -9.31 1.61
C ALA A 453 25.88 -9.59 2.94
N LEU A 454 25.07 -9.72 4.00
CA LEU A 454 25.54 -9.99 5.35
C LEU A 454 25.51 -11.49 5.65
N TYR A 455 26.52 -11.95 6.38
CA TYR A 455 26.65 -13.35 6.77
C TYR A 455 26.95 -13.49 8.26
N PHE A 456 26.44 -14.55 8.87
CA PHE A 456 26.85 -14.97 10.21
C PHE A 456 28.22 -15.67 10.16
N LEU A 457 28.90 -15.78 11.30
CA LEU A 457 30.25 -16.37 11.40
C LEU A 457 30.35 -17.85 10.98
N ASN A 458 29.23 -18.57 10.97
CA ASN A 458 29.11 -19.94 10.45
C ASN A 458 29.04 -20.00 8.91
N GLY A 459 28.93 -18.85 8.23
CA GLY A 459 28.80 -18.74 6.78
C GLY A 459 27.36 -18.71 6.27
N ASP A 460 26.36 -18.78 7.16
CA ASP A 460 24.95 -18.69 6.79
C ASP A 460 24.57 -17.25 6.45
N GLU A 461 23.78 -17.08 5.39
CA GLU A 461 23.28 -15.77 4.96
C GLU A 461 22.34 -15.18 6.03
N ALA A 462 22.51 -13.90 6.33
CA ALA A 462 21.66 -13.19 7.25
C ALA A 462 20.49 -12.54 6.52
N CYS A 463 19.30 -12.70 7.06
CA CYS A 463 18.07 -12.10 6.57
C CYS A 463 17.48 -11.13 7.61
N LEU A 464 16.93 -10.02 7.15
CA LEU A 464 16.06 -9.13 7.91
C LEU A 464 14.69 -9.78 8.10
N LEU A 465 14.17 -9.70 9.31
CA LEU A 465 12.79 -10.07 9.62
C LEU A 465 11.86 -8.88 9.32
N SER A 466 10.80 -9.11 8.56
CA SER A 466 9.82 -8.06 8.22
C SER A 466 8.77 -7.81 9.31
N LEU A 467 9.20 -7.87 10.57
CA LEU A 467 8.39 -7.58 11.75
C LEU A 467 9.11 -6.51 12.58
N LEU A 468 8.38 -5.42 12.86
CA LEU A 468 8.86 -4.31 13.66
C LEU A 468 7.94 -4.10 14.87
N PRO A 469 8.44 -3.49 15.95
CA PRO A 469 7.60 -3.24 17.10
C PRO A 469 6.62 -2.09 16.83
N ASP A 470 5.37 -2.29 17.21
CA ASP A 470 4.26 -1.34 16.98
C ASP A 470 4.41 0.00 17.70
N TYR A 471 5.22 0.08 18.74
CA TYR A 471 5.55 1.37 19.37
C TYR A 471 6.25 2.34 18.43
N GLU A 472 6.84 1.88 17.31
CA GLU A 472 7.45 2.77 16.31
C GLU A 472 6.40 3.61 15.56
N LEU A 473 5.14 3.14 15.48
CA LEU A 473 4.01 3.88 14.92
C LEU A 473 3.00 4.31 16.01
N GLY A 474 3.07 3.69 17.19
CA GLY A 474 2.12 3.89 18.28
C GLY A 474 0.84 3.06 18.16
N TYR A 475 0.73 2.23 17.13
CA TYR A 475 -0.37 1.30 16.88
C TYR A 475 0.10 0.15 16.00
N SER A 476 -0.63 -0.98 16.03
CA SER A 476 -0.28 -2.15 15.22
C SER A 476 -0.74 -1.99 13.77
N VAL A 477 0.07 -2.46 12.84
CA VAL A 477 -0.19 -2.48 11.40
C VAL A 477 0.16 -3.86 10.85
N LEU A 478 -0.72 -4.44 10.05
CA LEU A 478 -0.45 -5.62 9.25
C LEU A 478 -0.26 -5.18 7.80
N GLY A 479 1.00 -5.14 7.40
CA GLY A 479 1.44 -4.68 6.09
C GLY A 479 1.37 -5.75 5.02
N THR A 480 2.11 -5.54 3.93
CA THR A 480 2.16 -6.48 2.81
C THR A 480 2.65 -7.89 3.13
N PRO A 481 3.56 -8.13 4.10
CA PRO A 481 3.92 -9.50 4.47
C PRO A 481 2.71 -10.32 4.97
N PHE A 482 1.78 -9.68 5.69
CA PHE A 482 0.51 -10.31 6.06
C PHE A 482 -0.48 -10.37 4.88
N LEU A 483 -0.70 -9.25 4.18
CA LEU A 483 -1.70 -9.16 3.10
C LEU A 483 -1.44 -10.13 1.94
N ARG A 484 -0.19 -10.51 1.69
CA ARG A 484 0.18 -11.53 0.71
C ARG A 484 -0.40 -12.91 0.99
N HIS A 485 -0.69 -13.22 2.26
CA HIS A 485 -1.23 -14.51 2.67
C HIS A 485 -2.75 -14.52 2.79
N THR A 486 -3.40 -13.39 2.52
CA THR A 486 -4.83 -13.22 2.69
C THR A 486 -5.54 -12.98 1.36
N TYR A 487 -6.79 -13.42 1.33
CA TYR A 487 -7.79 -12.86 0.45
C TYR A 487 -8.66 -11.96 1.31
N ILE A 488 -8.71 -10.67 1.00
CA ILE A 488 -9.60 -9.72 1.68
C ILE A 488 -10.70 -9.28 0.73
N ALA A 489 -11.92 -9.17 1.22
CA ALA A 489 -13.05 -8.53 0.56
C ALA A 489 -13.49 -7.38 1.45
N VAL A 490 -13.61 -6.18 0.91
CA VAL A 490 -13.86 -4.95 1.66
C VAL A 490 -15.10 -4.28 1.11
N ASP A 491 -16.05 -4.03 2.00
CA ASP A 491 -17.20 -3.17 1.75
C ASP A 491 -17.02 -1.85 2.50
N ASN A 492 -16.56 -0.83 1.77
CA ASN A 492 -16.36 0.49 2.35
C ASN A 492 -17.69 1.12 2.80
N GLU A 493 -18.78 0.88 2.06
CA GLU A 493 -20.09 1.47 2.40
C GLU A 493 -20.65 0.86 3.68
N GLY A 494 -20.59 -0.47 3.83
CA GLY A 494 -21.02 -1.19 5.03
C GLY A 494 -20.07 -1.12 6.22
N ARG A 495 -18.84 -0.60 6.02
CA ARG A 495 -17.78 -0.52 7.06
C ARG A 495 -17.42 -1.89 7.61
N GLU A 496 -17.29 -2.86 6.71
CA GLU A 496 -16.93 -4.24 7.04
C GLU A 496 -15.99 -4.83 6.00
N LEU A 497 -15.24 -5.83 6.42
CA LEU A 497 -14.40 -6.63 5.55
C LEU A 497 -14.51 -8.11 5.92
N ALA A 498 -14.22 -8.97 4.97
CA ALA A 498 -14.06 -10.39 5.18
C ALA A 498 -12.64 -10.82 4.82
N ILE A 499 -12.05 -11.70 5.63
CA ILE A 499 -10.70 -12.22 5.44
C ILE A 499 -10.75 -13.74 5.34
N GLY A 500 -10.00 -14.30 4.40
CA GLY A 500 -9.70 -15.72 4.32
C GLY A 500 -8.26 -15.96 3.87
N LYS A 501 -7.88 -17.23 3.79
CA LYS A 501 -6.56 -17.63 3.28
C LYS A 501 -6.53 -17.42 1.76
N ALA A 502 -5.50 -16.75 1.25
CA ALA A 502 -5.28 -16.67 -0.20
C ALA A 502 -5.07 -18.08 -0.78
N ALA A 503 -5.70 -18.36 -1.92
CA ALA A 503 -5.48 -19.61 -2.64
C ALA A 503 -4.10 -19.57 -3.32
N MET A 504 -3.28 -20.60 -3.10
CA MET A 504 -2.01 -20.74 -3.81
C MET A 504 -2.27 -21.13 -5.28
N TYR A 505 -1.61 -20.48 -6.23
CA TYR A 505 -1.68 -20.87 -7.64
C TYR A 505 -1.10 -22.29 -7.82
N GLY A 506 -1.93 -23.20 -8.33
CA GLY A 506 -1.62 -24.62 -8.51
C GLY A 506 -2.37 -25.58 -7.57
N GLU A 507 -2.73 -25.17 -6.34
CA GLU A 507 -3.51 -26.03 -5.42
C GLU A 507 -5.02 -26.03 -5.77
N SER A 508 -5.54 -24.90 -6.27
CA SER A 508 -6.96 -24.75 -6.63
C SER A 508 -7.32 -25.48 -7.93
N THR A 509 -6.36 -25.67 -8.83
CA THR A 509 -6.57 -26.39 -10.09
C THR A 509 -6.70 -27.90 -9.86
N GLU A 510 -5.91 -28.48 -8.95
CA GLU A 510 -6.01 -29.91 -8.62
C GLU A 510 -7.24 -30.25 -7.77
N LYS A 511 -7.66 -29.36 -6.85
CA LYS A 511 -8.91 -29.57 -6.08
C LYS A 511 -10.17 -29.48 -6.95
N LYS A 512 -10.20 -28.61 -7.97
CA LYS A 512 -11.35 -28.52 -8.91
C LYS A 512 -11.40 -29.66 -9.92
N LEU A 513 -10.28 -30.28 -10.28
CA LEU A 513 -10.26 -31.44 -11.19
C LEU A 513 -10.79 -32.74 -10.57
N GLN A 514 -10.99 -32.79 -9.25
CA GLN A 514 -11.56 -33.95 -8.55
C GLN A 514 -13.03 -33.78 -8.13
N GLN A 515 -13.63 -32.60 -8.33
CA GLN A 515 -15.06 -32.38 -8.13
C GLN A 515 -15.77 -32.29 -9.49
N ASN A 516 -16.28 -33.45 -9.92
CA ASN A 516 -17.33 -33.68 -10.92
C ASN A 516 -17.57 -32.58 -11.98
N GLU A 517 -17.20 -32.89 -13.22
CA GLU A 517 -17.80 -32.35 -14.44
C GLU A 517 -19.33 -32.39 -14.36
N SER A 518 -19.97 -31.23 -14.13
CA SER A 518 -21.38 -30.92 -14.47
C SER A 518 -21.84 -29.70 -13.67
N SER A 519 -21.41 -28.50 -14.07
CA SER A 519 -22.03 -27.17 -13.91
C SER A 519 -20.92 -26.13 -14.05
N SER A 520 -21.09 -25.12 -14.88
CA SER A 520 -20.26 -23.91 -14.81
C SER A 520 -20.54 -23.25 -13.45
N VAL A 521 -19.80 -23.64 -12.41
CA VAL A 521 -19.94 -23.03 -11.08
C VAL A 521 -19.46 -21.60 -11.23
N ASN A 522 -20.39 -20.65 -11.16
CA ASN A 522 -20.04 -19.24 -11.13
C ASN A 522 -19.14 -19.00 -9.92
N SER A 523 -17.94 -18.47 -10.14
CA SER A 523 -17.02 -18.16 -9.05
C SER A 523 -17.11 -16.70 -8.59
N LEU A 524 -17.80 -15.84 -9.35
CA LEU A 524 -17.87 -14.40 -9.15
C LEU A 524 -19.20 -13.99 -8.51
N TYR A 525 -19.12 -13.18 -7.45
CA TYR A 525 -20.29 -12.69 -6.73
C TYR A 525 -20.12 -11.21 -6.38
N ALA A 526 -21.15 -10.40 -6.61
CA ALA A 526 -21.13 -8.98 -6.28
C ALA A 526 -21.19 -8.76 -4.76
N ILE A 527 -20.47 -7.75 -4.29
CA ILE A 527 -20.60 -7.21 -2.94
C ILE A 527 -21.67 -6.10 -2.97
N GLU A 528 -22.58 -6.15 -2.01
CA GLU A 528 -23.58 -5.10 -1.75
C GLU A 528 -23.24 -4.43 -0.42
N SER A 529 -23.69 -3.19 -0.22
CA SER A 529 -23.48 -2.50 1.06
C SER A 529 -24.13 -3.26 2.22
N GLY A 530 -23.33 -3.62 3.23
CA GLY A 530 -23.69 -4.48 4.35
C GLY A 530 -23.81 -5.97 4.01
N LEU A 531 -23.25 -6.41 2.88
CA LEU A 531 -23.22 -7.83 2.50
C LEU A 531 -21.99 -8.19 1.66
N ILE A 532 -21.05 -8.87 2.30
CA ILE A 532 -19.98 -9.61 1.61
C ILE A 532 -20.41 -11.07 1.40
N PRO A 533 -20.48 -11.58 0.15
CA PRO A 533 -20.91 -12.95 -0.13
C PRO A 533 -20.12 -14.02 0.63
N PHE A 534 -20.84 -15.02 1.17
CA PHE A 534 -20.31 -16.16 1.93
C PHE A 534 -19.53 -15.83 3.21
N ALA A 535 -19.38 -14.55 3.56
CA ALA A 535 -18.68 -14.15 4.76
C ALA A 535 -19.46 -14.54 6.02
N LYS A 536 -18.78 -15.20 6.96
CA LYS A 536 -19.36 -15.66 8.23
C LYS A 536 -18.88 -14.76 9.35
N LYS A 537 -19.80 -14.28 10.18
CA LYS A 537 -19.44 -13.46 11.35
C LYS A 537 -18.40 -14.16 12.22
N SER A 538 -17.34 -13.42 12.57
CA SER A 538 -16.36 -13.86 13.55
C SER A 538 -17.00 -14.15 14.91
N ASN A 539 -16.38 -15.04 15.69
CA ASN A 539 -16.82 -15.41 17.05
C ASN A 539 -16.32 -14.48 18.16
N ILE A 540 -15.70 -13.34 17.81
CA ILE A 540 -15.15 -12.39 18.78
C ILE A 540 -16.28 -11.70 19.55
N THR A 541 -16.25 -11.80 20.87
CA THR A 541 -17.28 -11.26 21.76
C THR A 541 -16.96 -9.88 22.32
N SER A 542 -15.70 -9.45 22.31
CA SER A 542 -15.24 -8.17 22.86
C SER A 542 -15.14 -7.05 21.82
N TYR A 543 -15.81 -7.18 20.68
CA TYR A 543 -15.68 -6.25 19.57
C TYR A 543 -16.11 -4.82 19.93
N GLU A 544 -17.15 -4.68 20.75
CA GLU A 544 -17.70 -3.38 21.17
C GLU A 544 -16.75 -2.57 22.07
N ASP A 545 -15.78 -3.22 22.71
CA ASP A 545 -14.78 -2.58 23.58
C ASP A 545 -13.50 -2.19 22.82
N LEU A 546 -13.39 -2.55 21.53
CA LEU A 546 -12.20 -2.28 20.73
C LEU A 546 -12.24 -0.90 20.10
N THR A 547 -11.15 -0.17 20.27
CA THR A 547 -10.88 1.08 19.56
C THR A 547 -9.39 1.17 19.33
N MET A 548 -8.96 1.34 18.08
CA MET A 548 -7.57 1.65 17.78
C MET A 548 -7.32 3.11 18.14
N THR A 549 -6.23 3.40 18.83
CA THR A 549 -5.87 4.77 19.15
C THR A 549 -4.61 5.16 18.38
N ILE A 550 -4.70 6.20 17.57
CA ILE A 550 -3.53 6.89 17.03
C ILE A 550 -3.12 7.93 18.09
N PRO A 551 -1.96 7.75 18.75
CA PRO A 551 -1.59 8.62 19.86
C PRO A 551 -1.14 10.00 19.36
N LYS A 552 -1.33 11.04 20.18
CA LYS A 552 -0.81 12.39 19.88
C LYS A 552 0.74 12.43 19.85
N SER A 553 1.36 11.57 20.66
CA SER A 553 2.80 11.45 20.81
C SER A 553 3.17 10.03 21.17
N ILE A 554 4.28 9.56 20.62
CA ILE A 554 4.82 8.23 20.89
C ILE A 554 5.84 8.34 22.02
N ASN A 555 5.48 7.81 23.18
CA ASN A 555 6.32 7.78 24.38
C ASN A 555 6.61 6.33 24.77
N ALA A 556 7.34 5.61 23.91
CA ALA A 556 7.75 4.25 24.20
C ALA A 556 8.70 4.23 25.40
N THR A 557 8.42 3.36 26.37
CA THR A 557 9.28 3.15 27.53
C THR A 557 10.33 2.08 27.22
N GLY A 558 11.60 2.42 27.42
CA GLY A 558 12.71 1.51 27.23
C GLY A 558 13.28 1.50 25.81
N SER A 559 14.52 1.01 25.70
CA SER A 559 15.19 0.70 24.44
C SER A 559 15.36 -0.82 24.39
N ILE A 560 15.58 -1.39 23.21
CA ILE A 560 16.06 -2.77 23.06
C ILE A 560 17.47 -2.84 23.67
N GLY A 561 17.53 -2.93 25.00
CA GLY A 561 18.73 -3.12 25.78
C GLY A 561 18.72 -4.54 26.31
N MET A 562 18.96 -5.53 25.45
CA MET A 562 19.04 -6.93 25.85
C MET A 562 20.16 -7.67 25.12
N ALA A 563 20.59 -8.80 25.70
CA ALA A 563 21.79 -9.58 25.39
C ALA A 563 21.89 -10.19 23.97
N SER A 564 20.99 -9.81 23.06
CA SER A 564 20.91 -10.26 21.67
C SER A 564 21.29 -9.18 20.66
N GLU A 565 21.83 -8.03 21.11
CA GLU A 565 22.37 -7.00 20.22
C GLU A 565 23.59 -7.53 19.47
N VAL A 566 23.57 -7.50 18.14
CA VAL A 566 24.70 -7.91 17.29
C VAL A 566 25.46 -6.70 16.78
N GLN A 567 26.75 -6.90 16.51
CA GLN A 567 27.59 -5.92 15.82
C GLN A 567 27.85 -6.40 14.39
N ILE A 568 27.83 -5.46 13.43
CA ILE A 568 28.16 -5.75 12.03
C ILE A 568 29.53 -5.14 11.75
N SER A 569 30.43 -5.91 11.16
CA SER A 569 31.74 -5.41 10.71
C SER A 569 32.20 -6.15 9.46
N ASN A 570 32.52 -5.41 8.40
CA ASN A 570 33.02 -5.95 7.12
C ASN A 570 32.13 -7.06 6.52
N GLY A 571 30.81 -6.89 6.56
CA GLY A 571 29.85 -7.89 6.05
C GLY A 571 29.57 -9.07 6.98
N GLU A 572 30.22 -9.13 8.15
CA GLU A 572 30.02 -10.22 9.12
C GLU A 572 29.18 -9.77 10.32
N VAL A 573 28.26 -10.63 10.76
CA VAL A 573 27.40 -10.45 11.94
C VAL A 573 28.03 -11.14 13.15
N TYR A 574 28.40 -10.33 14.15
CA TYR A 574 29.00 -10.77 15.41
C TYR A 574 27.95 -10.84 16.52
N VAL A 575 27.66 -12.06 16.98
CA VAL A 575 26.80 -12.32 18.14
C VAL A 575 27.64 -12.34 19.42
N PRO A 576 27.43 -11.41 20.37
CA PRO A 576 28.17 -11.41 21.63
C PRO A 576 27.83 -12.68 22.42
N THR A 577 28.82 -13.55 22.63
CA THR A 577 28.66 -14.63 23.61
C THR A 577 28.86 -14.04 25.00
N GLY A 578 27.96 -14.36 25.93
CA GLY A 578 27.78 -13.69 27.24
C GLY A 578 28.96 -13.64 28.23
N ASN A 579 30.19 -13.90 27.79
CA ASN A 579 31.42 -13.74 28.56
C ASN A 579 32.37 -12.64 28.05
N GLU A 580 32.09 -11.99 26.92
CA GLU A 580 32.91 -10.87 26.47
C GLU A 580 32.39 -9.57 27.10
N THR A 581 32.94 -9.24 28.27
CA THR A 581 32.89 -7.88 28.81
C THR A 581 33.32 -6.91 27.72
N LYS A 582 32.48 -5.89 27.42
CA LYS A 582 32.76 -4.74 26.53
C LYS A 582 34.24 -4.33 26.61
N ARG A 583 35.08 -4.91 25.77
CA ARG A 583 36.42 -4.39 25.53
C ARG A 583 36.23 -3.32 24.48
N THR A 584 36.21 -2.07 24.93
CA THR A 584 36.58 -0.94 24.09
C THR A 584 37.97 -1.26 23.52
N MET A 585 38.01 -1.74 22.27
CA MET A 585 39.26 -1.87 21.52
C MET A 585 39.82 -0.46 21.35
N THR A 586 40.63 -0.03 22.31
CA THR A 586 41.48 1.15 22.14
C THR A 586 42.54 0.73 21.15
N ALA A 587 42.42 1.20 19.91
CA ALA A 587 43.42 1.03 18.89
C ALA A 587 44.76 1.60 19.41
N THR A 588 45.63 0.72 19.90
CA THR A 588 47.04 1.04 20.13
C THR A 588 47.79 0.66 18.86
N GLY A 589 47.70 1.57 17.88
CA GLY A 589 48.56 1.52 16.71
C GLY A 589 50.00 1.83 17.12
N SER A 590 50.92 0.89 16.86
CA SER A 590 52.33 1.20 16.70
C SER A 590 52.64 1.34 15.20
N SER A 591 52.73 2.60 14.80
CA SER A 591 53.34 3.22 13.61
C SER A 591 54.00 2.36 12.52
N LEU A 592 53.78 2.72 11.24
CA LEU A 592 54.74 3.52 10.45
C LEU A 592 54.18 4.03 9.09
N SER A 593 54.13 5.37 8.97
CA SER A 593 54.28 6.28 7.78
C SER A 593 53.39 6.08 6.53
N SER A 594 52.82 7.11 5.87
CA SER A 594 53.23 8.52 5.71
C SER A 594 52.06 9.45 5.33
N ALA A 595 52.19 10.70 5.78
CA ALA A 595 51.24 11.82 5.77
C ALA A 595 50.77 12.35 4.39
N LYS A 596 49.56 12.92 4.35
CA LYS A 596 49.34 14.39 4.40
C LYS A 596 47.87 14.72 4.69
N ALA A 597 47.65 15.29 5.87
CA ALA A 597 46.43 15.97 6.26
C ALA A 597 46.68 17.49 6.26
N SER A 598 45.72 18.23 5.73
CA SER A 598 45.39 19.61 6.06
C SER A 598 43.87 19.64 6.10
N GLY A 599 43.15 19.76 7.21
CA GLY A 599 43.43 20.50 8.43
C GLY A 599 42.64 21.79 8.41
N TYR A 600 41.34 21.74 8.73
CA TYR A 600 40.58 22.86 9.31
C TYR A 600 39.38 22.32 10.08
N SER A 601 39.49 22.35 11.41
CA SER A 601 38.35 22.21 12.32
C SER A 601 37.56 23.51 12.35
N LYS A 602 36.26 23.46 12.08
CA LYS A 602 35.29 24.41 12.63
C LYS A 602 34.15 23.63 13.26
N GLN A 603 34.16 23.59 14.59
CA GLN A 603 32.96 23.32 15.38
C GLN A 603 31.96 24.43 15.09
N ASN A 604 30.83 24.08 14.48
CA ASN A 604 29.60 24.83 14.62
C ASN A 604 28.58 23.89 15.26
N LYS A 605 28.27 24.18 16.53
CA LYS A 605 27.09 23.66 17.23
C LYS A 605 25.86 24.18 16.52
N ASN A 606 25.12 23.30 15.87
CA ASN A 606 23.69 23.45 15.60
C ASN A 606 23.13 22.02 15.55
N ASP A 607 22.76 21.51 16.74
CA ASP A 607 22.08 20.23 16.89
C ASP A 607 20.64 20.37 16.35
N GLY A 608 20.46 20.02 15.08
CA GLY A 608 19.16 19.83 14.44
C GLY A 608 18.77 18.36 14.57
N ASN A 609 17.78 18.08 15.43
CA ASN A 609 17.30 16.76 15.80
C ASN A 609 16.49 16.14 14.66
N MET A 610 17.14 15.39 13.76
CA MET A 610 16.55 14.85 12.53
C MET A 610 16.96 13.38 12.39
N GLY A 611 16.03 12.44 12.61
CA GLY A 611 16.36 11.01 12.65
C GLY A 611 15.23 10.01 12.41
N CYS A 612 13.95 10.42 12.38
CA CYS A 612 12.85 9.45 12.23
C CYS A 612 12.27 9.36 10.81
N ALA A 613 12.33 10.43 10.01
CA ALA A 613 11.88 10.39 8.61
C ALA A 613 13.01 9.95 7.65
N ASN A 614 14.25 10.35 7.94
CA ASN A 614 15.38 10.09 7.04
C ASN A 614 15.88 8.64 7.08
N SER A 615 15.75 7.91 8.20
CA SER A 615 16.12 6.47 8.21
C SER A 615 15.16 5.63 7.36
N ARG A 616 13.91 6.08 7.20
CA ARG A 616 12.93 5.46 6.30
C ARG A 616 13.19 5.77 4.82
N ILE A 617 13.69 6.97 4.52
CA ILE A 617 14.09 7.36 3.15
C ILE A 617 15.44 6.76 2.76
N THR A 618 16.36 6.57 3.70
CA THR A 618 17.70 6.03 3.38
C THR A 618 17.63 4.57 2.96
N LEU A 619 16.74 3.76 3.54
CA LEU A 619 16.50 2.39 3.06
C LEU A 619 15.86 2.38 1.66
N VAL A 620 14.95 3.33 1.37
CA VAL A 620 14.33 3.48 0.04
C VAL A 620 15.36 3.97 -1.00
N ALA A 621 16.31 4.81 -0.60
CA ALA A 621 17.36 5.34 -1.48
C ALA A 621 18.48 4.32 -1.77
N THR A 622 18.83 3.42 -0.84
CA THR A 622 19.80 2.36 -1.13
C THR A 622 19.26 1.36 -2.13
N PHE A 623 17.97 0.98 -2.05
CA PHE A 623 17.34 0.07 -3.01
C PHE A 623 17.07 0.70 -4.39
N LEU A 624 16.90 2.03 -4.48
CA LEU A 624 16.74 2.74 -5.77
C LEU A 624 17.99 2.69 -6.67
N SER A 625 19.16 2.33 -6.13
CA SER A 625 20.42 2.20 -6.89
C SER A 625 20.39 1.07 -7.93
N ILE A 626 19.39 0.20 -7.89
CA ILE A 626 19.28 -0.97 -8.79
C ILE A 626 18.80 -0.59 -10.20
N ILE A 627 18.21 0.59 -10.41
CA ILE A 627 17.71 1.00 -11.74
C ILE A 627 18.84 1.39 -12.72
N LEU A 628 20.10 1.55 -12.29
CA LEU A 628 21.20 1.93 -13.20
C LEU A 628 22.30 0.90 -13.43
N ALA A 629 22.19 -0.34 -12.93
CA ALA A 629 23.30 -1.30 -13.01
C ALA A 629 23.00 -2.65 -13.70
N ILE A 630 21.78 -2.93 -14.13
CA ILE A 630 21.51 -4.13 -14.96
C ILE A 630 20.47 -3.80 -16.06
N LEU A 631 21.03 -3.49 -17.25
CA LEU A 631 20.44 -3.28 -18.58
C LEU A 631 20.10 -1.84 -19.00
#